data_AF-A0A1Y5G1F4-F1
#
_entry.id   AF-A0A1Y5G1F4-F1
#
_cell.length_a   1.000
_cell.length_b   1.000
_cell.length_c   1.000
_cell.angle_alpha   90.00
_cell.angle_beta   90.00
_cell.angle_gamma   90.00
#
_symmetry.space_group_name_H-M   'P 1'
#
loop_
_entity.id
_entity.type
_entity.pdbx_description
1 polymer ?
#
loop_
_entity_poly.entity_id
_entity_poly.type
_entity_poly.pdbx_seq_one_letter_code
_entity_poly.pdbx_strand_id
1 'polypeptide(L)'
;LAEAADVALILPSLPEACPHGLAPTTSTTMSLALGDAIAIALMEQKNFQPHDFKVFHPGGSLGTQLLKVSDVMHAQQLPLCAGEMSMTETILIMTSRAFGCIGVTNSQGELKGIITDGDLRRHMDSDLLSMTAEAVMTSAPKTTRPNALAVEALGQMNERSITSLFVTENGLPVGIIHIHDCLRAGIA
;
A
#
# COMPACT_ATOMS: atom_id res chain seq x y z
N LEU A 1 12.32 -31.67 28.06
CA LEU A 1 11.83 -31.53 26.66
C LEU A 1 12.29 -32.69 25.78
N ALA A 2 13.59 -32.98 25.71
CA ALA A 2 14.13 -34.01 24.82
C ALA A 2 13.58 -35.43 25.06
N GLU A 3 13.25 -35.79 26.30
CA GLU A 3 12.71 -37.13 26.65
C GLU A 3 11.33 -37.42 26.04
N ALA A 4 10.61 -36.38 25.61
CA ALA A 4 9.27 -36.51 25.01
C ALA A 4 9.28 -36.30 23.48
N ALA A 5 10.45 -36.22 22.85
CA ALA A 5 10.60 -35.94 21.42
C ALA A 5 11.14 -37.16 20.67
N ASP A 6 10.65 -37.40 19.44
CA ASP A 6 11.17 -38.45 18.55
C ASP A 6 12.62 -38.17 18.09
N VAL A 7 12.98 -36.89 17.99
CA VAL A 7 14.32 -36.42 17.62
C VAL A 7 14.75 -35.30 18.56
N ALA A 8 15.88 -35.48 19.23
CA ALA A 8 16.47 -34.48 20.10
C ALA A 8 17.54 -33.66 19.36
N LEU A 9 17.38 -32.34 19.32
CA LEU A 9 18.39 -31.41 18.87
C LEU A 9 19.28 -31.03 20.05
N ILE A 10 20.38 -31.75 20.22
CA ILE A 10 21.28 -31.61 21.36
C ILE A 10 22.30 -30.49 21.09
N LEU A 11 22.31 -29.48 21.95
CA LEU A 11 23.35 -28.45 21.94
C LEU A 11 24.65 -29.00 22.54
N PRO A 12 25.83 -28.58 22.03
CA PRO A 12 27.10 -28.98 22.61
C PRO A 12 27.25 -28.45 24.05
N SER A 13 27.84 -29.28 24.91
CA SER A 13 28.13 -28.90 26.29
C SER A 13 29.33 -27.95 26.33
N LEU A 14 29.06 -26.64 26.30
CA LEU A 14 30.07 -25.59 26.38
C LEU A 14 29.92 -24.79 27.68
N PRO A 15 31.03 -24.33 28.28
CA PRO A 15 30.97 -23.50 29.48
C PRO A 15 30.35 -22.14 29.16
N GLU A 16 29.77 -21.54 30.19
CA GLU A 16 29.32 -20.15 30.13
C GLU A 16 30.51 -19.20 30.00
N ALA A 17 30.37 -18.18 29.16
CA ALA A 17 31.34 -17.09 29.08
C ALA A 17 31.32 -16.21 30.35
N CYS A 18 30.23 -16.23 31.11
CA CYS A 18 30.15 -15.57 32.41
C CYS A 18 31.20 -16.15 33.38
N PRO A 19 32.12 -15.34 33.93
CA PRO A 19 33.19 -15.84 34.81
C PRO A 19 32.70 -16.55 36.08
N HIS A 20 31.48 -16.23 36.52
CA HIS A 20 30.86 -16.81 37.72
C HIS A 20 29.89 -17.95 37.39
N GLY A 21 29.63 -18.24 36.11
CA GLY A 21 28.68 -19.27 35.68
C GLY A 21 27.20 -19.02 36.05
N LEU A 22 26.88 -17.81 36.53
CA LEU A 22 25.53 -17.48 37.02
C LEU A 22 24.61 -16.98 35.89
N ALA A 23 25.18 -16.24 34.94
CA ALA A 23 24.41 -15.67 33.85
C ALA A 23 24.45 -16.62 32.64
N PRO A 24 23.29 -16.94 32.04
CA PRO A 24 23.26 -17.70 30.82
C PRO A 24 23.74 -16.80 29.67
N THR A 25 24.89 -17.18 29.10
CA THR A 25 25.62 -16.42 28.09
C THR A 25 25.79 -17.26 26.82
N THR A 26 26.51 -18.37 26.93
CA THR A 26 26.71 -19.35 25.87
C THR A 26 25.41 -20.11 25.63
N SER A 27 24.73 -20.57 26.68
CA SER A 27 23.49 -21.36 26.56
C SER A 27 22.35 -20.61 25.88
N THR A 28 22.11 -19.34 26.24
CA THR A 28 21.11 -18.49 25.60
C THR A 28 21.44 -18.22 24.14
N THR A 29 22.70 -17.91 23.84
CA THR A 29 23.16 -17.69 22.46
C THR A 29 22.99 -18.94 21.59
N MET A 30 23.37 -20.13 22.09
CA MET A 30 23.18 -21.39 21.38
C MET A 30 21.70 -21.72 21.18
N SER A 31 20.86 -21.45 22.18
CA SER A 31 19.42 -21.68 22.09
C SER A 31 18.75 -20.78 21.06
N LEU A 32 19.14 -19.50 21.01
CA LEU A 32 18.70 -18.55 19.97
C LEU A 32 19.11 -19.03 18.58
N ALA A 33 20.39 -19.37 18.39
CA ALA A 33 20.89 -19.85 17.11
C ALA A 33 20.18 -21.14 16.66
N LEU A 34 19.90 -22.07 17.58
CA LEU A 34 19.14 -23.28 17.28
C LEU A 34 17.69 -22.96 16.90
N GLY A 35 17.05 -22.03 17.60
CA GLY A 35 15.71 -21.55 17.28
C GLY A 35 15.63 -20.97 15.86
N ASP A 36 16.58 -20.10 15.50
CA ASP A 36 16.68 -19.52 14.17
C ASP A 36 16.91 -20.59 13.09
N ALA A 37 17.80 -21.55 13.35
CA ALA A 37 18.07 -22.65 12.43
C ALA A 37 16.81 -23.50 12.16
N ILE A 38 16.01 -23.80 13.20
CA ILE A 38 14.76 -24.54 13.05
C ILE A 38 13.74 -23.70 12.26
N ALA A 39 13.60 -22.41 12.56
CA ALA A 39 12.69 -21.53 11.85
C ALA A 39 13.02 -21.46 10.35
N ILE A 40 14.29 -21.25 10.00
CA ILE A 40 14.75 -21.19 8.61
C ILE A 40 14.57 -22.54 7.91
N ALA A 41 14.96 -23.65 8.55
CA ALA A 41 14.78 -24.98 7.96
C ALA A 41 13.30 -25.28 7.66
N LEU A 42 12.39 -24.91 8.55
CA LEU A 42 10.95 -25.04 8.33
C LEU A 42 10.43 -24.11 7.23
N MET A 43 10.94 -22.88 7.16
CA MET A 43 10.59 -21.95 6.08
C MET A 43 11.01 -22.51 4.72
N GLU A 44 12.23 -23.01 4.58
CA GLU A 44 12.73 -23.62 3.35
C GLU A 44 11.91 -24.87 2.98
N GLN A 45 11.70 -25.79 3.93
CA GLN A 45 10.95 -27.02 3.70
C GLN A 45 9.51 -26.75 3.26
N LYS A 46 8.87 -25.72 3.83
CA LYS A 46 7.49 -25.33 3.49
C LYS A 46 7.41 -24.41 2.27
N ASN A 47 8.53 -24.06 1.64
CA ASN A 47 8.61 -23.00 0.63
C ASN A 47 7.91 -21.71 1.08
N PHE A 48 8.07 -21.35 2.36
CA PHE A 48 7.39 -20.22 2.98
C PHE A 48 7.78 -18.92 2.27
N GLN A 49 6.81 -18.31 1.60
CA GLN A 49 7.00 -17.12 0.79
C GLN A 49 6.67 -15.85 1.59
N PRO A 50 7.14 -14.68 1.12
CA PRO A 50 6.73 -13.39 1.68
C PRO A 50 5.21 -13.28 1.85
N HIS A 51 4.41 -13.69 0.86
CA HIS A 51 2.95 -13.62 0.94
C HIS A 51 2.33 -14.47 2.06
N ASP A 52 3.01 -15.50 2.55
CA ASP A 52 2.55 -16.31 3.68
C ASP A 52 2.63 -15.52 5.00
N PHE A 53 3.53 -14.54 5.12
CA PHE A 53 3.54 -13.63 6.28
C PHE A 53 2.25 -12.84 6.39
N LYS A 54 1.62 -12.45 5.27
CA LYS A 54 0.30 -11.79 5.29
C LYS A 54 -0.78 -12.72 5.86
N VAL A 55 -0.73 -14.01 5.54
CA VAL A 55 -1.74 -15.00 5.98
C VAL A 55 -1.58 -15.32 7.46
N PHE A 56 -0.36 -15.59 7.92
CA PHE A 56 -0.12 -16.05 9.29
C PHE A 56 0.14 -14.91 10.28
N HIS A 57 0.51 -13.71 9.82
CA HIS A 57 0.82 -12.54 10.65
C HIS A 57 0.21 -11.24 10.07
N PRO A 58 -1.12 -11.18 9.85
CA PRO A 58 -1.76 -10.06 9.17
C PRO A 58 -1.60 -8.71 9.90
N GLY A 59 -1.44 -8.73 11.23
CA GLY A 59 -1.20 -7.53 12.05
C GLY A 59 0.27 -7.17 12.26
N GLY A 60 1.21 -7.93 11.69
CA GLY A 60 2.64 -7.67 11.79
C GLY A 60 3.13 -6.70 10.70
N SER A 61 4.25 -6.00 10.97
CA SER A 61 4.85 -5.04 10.02
C SER A 61 5.16 -5.64 8.65
N LEU A 62 5.55 -6.92 8.60
CA LEU A 62 5.78 -7.65 7.34
C LEU A 62 4.47 -7.91 6.57
N GLY A 63 3.38 -8.23 7.28
CA GLY A 63 2.07 -8.46 6.65
C GLY A 63 1.50 -7.18 6.04
N THR A 64 1.66 -6.03 6.71
CA THR A 64 1.21 -4.72 6.22
C THR A 64 2.07 -4.20 5.06
N GLN A 65 3.38 -4.47 5.06
CA GLN A 65 4.28 -4.12 3.94
C GLN A 65 3.95 -4.85 2.63
N LEU A 66 3.26 -5.99 2.72
CA LEU A 66 2.89 -6.82 1.56
C LEU A 66 1.46 -6.59 1.06
N LEU A 67 0.75 -5.61 1.61
CA LEU A 67 -0.57 -5.22 1.11
C LEU A 67 -0.46 -4.66 -0.31
N LYS A 68 -1.34 -5.13 -1.19
CA LYS A 68 -1.47 -4.60 -2.55
C LYS A 68 -2.41 -3.41 -2.54
N VAL A 69 -2.25 -2.53 -3.51
CA VAL A 69 -3.19 -1.42 -3.75
C VAL A 69 -4.62 -1.95 -3.92
N SER A 70 -4.80 -3.07 -4.64
CA SER A 70 -6.11 -3.70 -4.82
C SER A 70 -6.79 -4.12 -3.51
N ASP A 71 -6.03 -4.34 -2.44
CA ASP A 71 -6.57 -4.76 -1.13
C ASP A 71 -7.18 -3.57 -0.35
N VAL A 72 -6.80 -2.33 -0.69
CA VAL A 72 -7.14 -1.12 0.08
C VAL A 72 -7.75 0.00 -0.75
N MET A 73 -7.74 -0.10 -2.08
CA MET A 73 -8.34 0.89 -2.98
C MET A 73 -9.87 0.85 -2.97
N HIS A 74 -10.47 1.98 -3.33
CA HIS A 74 -11.90 2.08 -3.63
C HIS A 74 -12.13 1.79 -5.11
N ALA A 75 -12.86 0.72 -5.42
CA ALA A 75 -13.17 0.32 -6.80
C ALA A 75 -14.56 0.77 -7.27
N GLN A 76 -15.45 1.12 -6.34
CA GLN A 76 -16.81 1.56 -6.64
C GLN A 76 -16.89 3.08 -6.57
N GLN A 77 -17.78 3.66 -7.38
CA GLN A 77 -18.08 5.10 -7.33
C GLN A 77 -16.85 5.99 -7.55
N LEU A 78 -16.00 5.61 -8.51
CA LEU A 78 -14.83 6.41 -8.87
C LEU A 78 -15.23 7.84 -9.24
N PRO A 79 -14.51 8.87 -8.76
CA PRO A 79 -14.73 10.24 -9.19
C PRO A 79 -14.21 10.38 -10.62
N LEU A 80 -15.07 10.17 -11.60
CA LEU A 80 -14.74 10.27 -13.02
C LEU A 80 -15.75 11.17 -13.75
N CYS A 81 -15.27 11.92 -14.74
CA CYS A 81 -16.09 12.64 -15.70
C CYS A 81 -15.51 12.54 -17.12
N ALA A 82 -16.31 12.93 -18.11
CA ALA A 82 -15.87 13.09 -19.49
C ALA A 82 -15.22 14.47 -19.69
N GLY A 83 -14.29 14.59 -20.64
CA GLY A 83 -13.55 15.83 -20.89
C GLY A 83 -14.43 17.03 -21.28
N GLU A 84 -15.50 16.77 -22.01
CA GLU A 84 -16.48 17.74 -22.48
C GLU A 84 -17.48 18.19 -21.40
N MET A 85 -17.48 17.53 -20.22
CA MET A 85 -18.41 17.85 -19.13
C MET A 85 -18.16 19.25 -18.59
N SER A 86 -19.25 19.96 -18.24
CA SER A 86 -19.15 21.28 -17.62
C SER A 86 -18.45 21.22 -16.26
N MET A 87 -17.74 22.28 -15.89
CA MET A 87 -17.13 22.35 -14.57
C MET A 87 -18.16 22.36 -13.43
N THR A 88 -19.37 22.88 -13.64
CA THR A 88 -20.45 22.82 -12.66
C THR A 88 -20.80 21.37 -12.27
N GLU A 89 -21.01 20.51 -13.27
CA GLU A 89 -21.33 19.10 -13.04
C GLU A 89 -20.11 18.33 -12.50
N THR A 90 -18.92 18.64 -13.02
CA THR A 90 -17.64 18.06 -12.58
C THR A 90 -17.41 18.29 -11.08
N ILE A 91 -17.62 19.52 -10.59
CA ILE A 91 -17.49 19.87 -9.17
C ILE A 91 -18.51 19.11 -8.30
N LEU A 92 -19.74 18.93 -8.78
CA LEU A 92 -20.78 18.19 -8.06
C LEU A 92 -20.35 16.72 -7.86
N ILE A 93 -19.87 16.07 -8.92
CA ILE A 93 -19.37 14.69 -8.86
C ILE A 93 -18.19 14.62 -7.90
N MET A 94 -17.19 15.49 -8.07
CA MET A 94 -15.99 15.52 -7.23
C MET A 94 -16.33 15.66 -5.74
N THR A 95 -17.25 16.56 -5.41
CA THR A 95 -17.73 16.79 -4.03
C THR A 95 -18.44 15.56 -3.49
N SER A 96 -19.28 14.90 -4.30
CA SER A 96 -20.04 13.72 -3.88
C SER A 96 -19.18 12.50 -3.55
N ARG A 97 -17.97 12.42 -4.11
CA ARG A 97 -17.04 11.29 -3.91
C ARG A 97 -15.98 11.54 -2.84
N ALA A 98 -15.76 12.80 -2.44
CA ALA A 98 -14.91 13.19 -1.31
C ALA A 98 -13.45 12.70 -1.34
N PHE A 99 -12.85 12.54 -2.53
CA PHE A 99 -11.42 12.21 -2.69
C PHE A 99 -10.50 13.43 -2.92
N GLY A 100 -11.07 14.64 -2.94
CA GLY A 100 -10.35 15.89 -3.24
C GLY A 100 -9.86 15.99 -4.69
N CYS A 101 -10.27 15.06 -5.55
CA CYS A 101 -9.97 15.06 -6.97
C CYS A 101 -11.01 14.31 -7.81
N ILE A 102 -11.00 14.55 -9.11
CA ILE A 102 -11.78 13.86 -10.14
C ILE A 102 -10.92 13.55 -11.36
N GLY A 103 -11.06 12.35 -11.90
CA GLY A 103 -10.36 11.89 -13.08
C GLY A 103 -11.15 12.24 -14.34
N VAL A 104 -10.46 12.73 -15.37
CA VAL A 104 -11.05 13.06 -16.66
C VAL A 104 -10.73 11.94 -17.64
N THR A 105 -11.76 11.38 -18.26
CA THR A 105 -11.66 10.24 -19.18
C THR A 105 -11.95 10.64 -20.62
N ASN A 106 -11.35 9.92 -21.57
CA ASN A 106 -11.72 10.03 -22.98
C ASN A 106 -12.93 9.15 -23.32
N SER A 107 -13.37 9.19 -24.58
CA SER A 107 -14.46 8.36 -25.11
C SER A 107 -14.23 6.84 -25.04
N GLN A 108 -12.98 6.40 -24.85
CA GLN A 108 -12.62 4.99 -24.66
C GLN A 108 -12.59 4.60 -23.17
N GLY A 109 -12.86 5.53 -22.26
CA GLY A 109 -12.81 5.34 -20.81
C GLY A 109 -11.40 5.41 -20.22
N GLU A 110 -10.39 5.75 -21.01
CA GLU A 110 -9.01 5.90 -20.52
C GLU A 110 -8.86 7.19 -19.72
N LEU A 111 -8.10 7.12 -18.63
CA LEU A 111 -7.78 8.29 -17.81
C LEU A 111 -6.80 9.22 -18.54
N LYS A 112 -7.22 10.44 -18.88
CA LYS A 112 -6.41 11.44 -19.57
C LYS A 112 -5.95 12.59 -18.69
N GLY A 113 -6.74 12.93 -17.68
CA GLY A 113 -6.45 14.06 -16.80
C GLY A 113 -6.94 13.86 -15.37
N ILE A 114 -6.56 14.81 -14.53
CA ILE A 114 -7.06 14.94 -13.16
C ILE A 114 -7.33 16.41 -12.85
N ILE A 115 -8.37 16.66 -12.06
CA ILE A 115 -8.66 17.95 -11.45
C ILE A 115 -8.65 17.75 -9.94
N THR A 116 -8.00 18.65 -9.22
CA THR A 116 -7.90 18.63 -7.75
C THR A 116 -8.51 19.87 -7.13
N ASP A 117 -8.79 19.86 -5.82
CA ASP A 117 -9.21 21.07 -5.08
C ASP A 117 -8.23 22.23 -5.27
N GLY A 118 -6.93 21.91 -5.41
CA GLY A 118 -5.88 22.87 -5.69
C GLY A 118 -5.99 23.50 -7.09
N ASP A 119 -6.48 22.76 -8.09
CA ASP A 119 -6.78 23.32 -9.42
C ASP A 119 -8.00 24.24 -9.36
N LEU A 120 -9.07 23.82 -8.67
CA LEU A 120 -10.28 24.63 -8.49
C LEU A 120 -9.95 25.98 -7.84
N ARG A 121 -9.20 25.96 -6.74
CA ARG A 121 -8.75 27.18 -6.04
C ARG A 121 -7.92 28.10 -6.94
N ARG A 122 -7.07 27.54 -7.81
CA ARG A 122 -6.22 28.33 -8.73
C ARG A 122 -6.98 28.99 -9.88
N HIS A 123 -8.14 28.43 -10.26
CA HIS A 123 -8.95 28.94 -11.38
C HIS A 123 -10.22 29.66 -10.91
N MET A 124 -10.42 29.84 -9.61
CA MET A 124 -11.67 30.35 -9.04
C MET A 124 -11.99 31.82 -9.42
N ASP A 125 -10.98 32.61 -9.80
CA ASP A 125 -11.15 34.00 -10.26
C ASP A 125 -11.54 34.11 -11.75
N SER A 126 -11.57 32.99 -12.47
CA SER A 126 -11.94 32.93 -13.89
C SER A 126 -13.39 32.46 -14.09
N ASP A 127 -13.89 32.48 -15.32
CA ASP A 127 -15.18 31.92 -15.74
C ASP A 127 -15.19 30.36 -15.68
N LEU A 128 -14.60 29.79 -14.62
CA LEU A 128 -14.37 28.37 -14.38
C LEU A 128 -15.62 27.54 -14.63
N LEU A 129 -16.77 28.01 -14.15
CA LEU A 129 -18.05 27.30 -14.28
C LEU A 129 -18.49 27.13 -15.74
N SER A 130 -18.05 28.01 -16.64
CA SER A 130 -18.35 27.93 -18.08
C SER A 130 -17.36 27.05 -18.86
N MET A 131 -16.25 26.66 -18.24
CA MET A 131 -15.23 25.81 -18.86
C MET A 131 -15.64 24.33 -18.86
N THR A 132 -14.98 23.55 -19.70
CA THR A 132 -15.04 22.09 -19.69
C THR A 132 -13.98 21.50 -18.79
N ALA A 133 -14.17 20.25 -18.34
CA ALA A 133 -13.20 19.52 -17.54
C ALA A 133 -11.84 19.41 -18.25
N GLU A 134 -11.83 19.17 -19.57
CA GLU A 134 -10.61 19.06 -20.38
C GLU A 134 -9.79 20.36 -20.40
N ALA A 135 -10.46 21.53 -20.35
CA ALA A 135 -9.78 22.83 -20.36
C ALA A 135 -9.09 23.15 -19.02
N VAL A 136 -9.50 22.49 -17.93
CA VAL A 136 -9.00 22.76 -16.56
C VAL A 136 -8.05 21.66 -16.09
N MET A 137 -8.18 20.44 -16.62
CA MET A 137 -7.44 19.28 -16.12
C MET A 137 -5.93 19.42 -16.25
N THR A 138 -5.21 18.84 -15.29
CA THR A 138 -3.81 18.48 -15.48
C THR A 138 -3.74 17.18 -16.28
N SER A 139 -3.12 17.23 -17.46
CA SER A 139 -2.96 16.07 -18.34
C SER A 139 -1.96 15.04 -17.79
N ALA A 140 -2.12 13.78 -18.19
CA ALA A 140 -1.23 12.66 -17.82
C ALA A 140 -1.05 12.52 -16.29
N PRO A 141 -2.15 12.25 -15.56
CA PRO A 141 -2.11 12.16 -14.12
C PRO A 141 -1.22 11.02 -13.66
N LYS A 142 -0.72 11.13 -12.44
CA LYS A 142 0.05 10.05 -11.83
C LYS A 142 -0.89 8.94 -11.40
N THR A 143 -0.53 7.71 -11.74
CA THR A 143 -1.33 6.52 -11.45
C THR A 143 -0.46 5.42 -10.84
N THR A 144 -1.12 4.44 -10.22
CA THR A 144 -0.50 3.19 -9.79
C THR A 144 -1.24 2.00 -10.40
N ARG A 145 -0.75 0.78 -10.17
CA ARG A 145 -1.35 -0.47 -10.67
C ARG A 145 -2.02 -1.24 -9.53
N PRO A 146 -3.06 -2.05 -9.79
CA PRO A 146 -3.74 -2.81 -8.74
C PRO A 146 -2.81 -3.75 -7.97
N ASN A 147 -1.81 -4.32 -8.65
CA ASN A 147 -0.86 -5.27 -8.09
C ASN A 147 0.36 -4.62 -7.43
N ALA A 148 0.51 -3.29 -7.49
CA ALA A 148 1.58 -2.58 -6.80
C ALA A 148 1.40 -2.70 -5.28
N LEU A 149 2.49 -2.55 -4.52
CA LEU A 149 2.38 -2.54 -3.07
C LEU A 149 1.79 -1.20 -2.60
N ALA A 150 0.93 -1.25 -1.60
CA ALA A 150 0.31 -0.05 -1.03
C ALA A 150 1.35 0.87 -0.35
N VAL A 151 2.47 0.31 0.14
CA VAL A 151 3.63 1.10 0.62
C VAL A 151 4.31 1.88 -0.51
N GLU A 152 4.38 1.32 -1.72
CA GLU A 152 4.93 2.03 -2.88
C GLU A 152 3.99 3.16 -3.31
N ALA A 153 2.67 2.92 -3.29
CA ALA A 153 1.68 3.96 -3.57
C ALA A 153 1.74 5.10 -2.53
N LEU A 154 1.90 4.77 -1.24
CA LEU A 154 2.10 5.77 -0.18
C LEU A 154 3.39 6.57 -0.38
N GLY A 155 4.48 5.91 -0.75
CA GLY A 155 5.75 6.57 -1.09
C GLY A 155 5.59 7.58 -2.23
N GLN A 156 4.88 7.21 -3.31
CA GLN A 156 4.58 8.12 -4.42
C GLN A 156 3.73 9.32 -3.99
N MET A 157 2.75 9.11 -3.11
CA MET A 157 1.91 10.17 -2.56
C MET A 157 2.76 11.18 -1.77
N ASN A 158 3.62 10.69 -0.88
CA ASN A 158 4.52 11.53 -0.07
C ASN A 158 5.53 12.30 -0.91
N GLU A 159 6.22 11.63 -1.84
CA GLU A 159 7.23 12.25 -2.72
C GLU A 159 6.64 13.43 -3.51
N ARG A 160 5.38 13.31 -3.92
CA ARG A 160 4.72 14.27 -4.81
C ARG A 160 3.79 15.23 -4.08
N SER A 161 3.68 15.12 -2.75
CA SER A 161 2.74 15.90 -1.93
C SER A 161 1.29 15.80 -2.43
N ILE A 162 0.84 14.61 -2.83
CA ILE A 162 -0.55 14.34 -3.24
C ILE A 162 -1.19 13.35 -2.27
N THR A 163 -2.51 13.42 -2.11
CA THR A 163 -3.26 12.59 -1.14
C THR A 163 -4.02 11.42 -1.77
N SER A 164 -4.15 11.41 -3.09
CA SER A 164 -4.92 10.42 -3.84
C SER A 164 -4.17 9.98 -5.10
N LEU A 165 -4.27 8.70 -5.45
CA LEU A 165 -3.77 8.13 -6.70
C LEU A 165 -4.87 7.32 -7.38
N PHE A 166 -5.07 7.56 -8.68
CA PHE A 166 -5.87 6.64 -9.48
C PHE A 166 -5.10 5.34 -9.73
N VAL A 167 -5.85 4.24 -9.67
CA VAL A 167 -5.37 2.90 -9.99
C VAL A 167 -5.85 2.57 -11.39
N THR A 168 -4.91 2.30 -12.29
CA THR A 168 -5.23 2.00 -13.70
C THR A 168 -4.74 0.64 -14.14
N GLU A 169 -5.52 0.00 -15.01
CA GLU A 169 -5.14 -1.21 -15.73
C GLU A 169 -5.34 -0.96 -17.23
N ASN A 170 -4.25 -1.06 -18.02
CA ASN A 170 -4.26 -0.74 -19.45
C ASN A 170 -4.85 0.65 -19.78
N GLY A 171 -4.59 1.65 -18.93
CA GLY A 171 -5.08 3.03 -19.11
C GLY A 171 -6.50 3.27 -18.59
N LEU A 172 -7.25 2.22 -18.24
CA LEU A 172 -8.58 2.32 -17.68
C LEU A 172 -8.52 2.50 -16.16
N PRO A 173 -9.23 3.48 -15.57
CA PRO A 173 -9.32 3.63 -14.12
C PRO A 173 -10.18 2.50 -13.53
N VAL A 174 -9.56 1.69 -12.69
CA VAL A 174 -10.19 0.54 -12.00
C VAL A 174 -10.31 0.75 -10.49
N GLY A 175 -9.70 1.82 -9.97
CA GLY A 175 -9.70 2.13 -8.55
C GLY A 175 -9.17 3.53 -8.25
N ILE A 176 -9.33 3.96 -7.00
CA ILE A 176 -8.64 5.12 -6.43
C ILE A 176 -8.21 4.77 -5.00
N ILE A 177 -7.00 5.18 -4.61
CA ILE A 177 -6.47 4.99 -3.26
C ILE A 177 -6.17 6.36 -2.64
N HIS A 178 -6.60 6.57 -1.39
CA HIS A 178 -6.31 7.75 -0.61
C HIS A 178 -5.24 7.45 0.45
N ILE A 179 -4.45 8.45 0.83
CA ILE A 179 -3.40 8.33 1.86
C ILE A 179 -3.95 7.77 3.19
N HIS A 180 -5.16 8.17 3.55
CA HIS A 180 -5.85 7.67 4.75
C HIS A 180 -6.24 6.19 4.68
N ASP A 181 -6.42 5.62 3.49
CA ASP A 181 -6.65 4.18 3.33
C ASP A 181 -5.38 3.41 3.72
N CYS A 182 -4.21 3.89 3.28
CA CYS A 182 -2.92 3.32 3.66
C CYS A 182 -2.68 3.41 5.18
N LEU A 183 -2.95 4.57 5.78
CA LEU A 183 -2.77 4.76 7.23
C LEU A 183 -3.70 3.87 8.05
N ARG A 184 -4.97 3.73 7.65
CA ARG A 184 -5.94 2.83 8.32
C ARG A 184 -5.54 1.37 8.18
N ALA A 185 -4.88 1.01 7.08
CA ALA A 185 -4.34 -0.32 6.85
C ALA A 185 -3.03 -0.60 7.62
N GLY A 186 -2.53 0.35 8.42
CA GLY A 186 -1.30 0.17 9.21
C GLY A 186 -0.02 0.25 8.37
N ILE A 187 -0.08 0.95 7.23
CA ILE A 187 1.07 1.19 6.35
C ILE A 187 1.65 2.56 6.75
N ALA A 188 2.64 2.57 7.64
CA ALA A 188 3.36 3.75 8.11
C ALA A 188 4.78 3.39 8.54
#